data_AF-A0A6B3H2R5-F1
#
_entry.id   AF-A0A6B3H2R5-F1
#
_cell.length_a   1.000
_cell.length_b   1.000
_cell.length_c   1.000
_cell.angle_alpha   90.00
_cell.angle_beta   90.00
_cell.angle_gamma   90.00
#
_symmetry.space_group_name_H-M   'P 1'
#
loop_
_entity.id
_entity.type
_entity.pdbx_description
1 polymer ?
#
loop_
_entity_poly.entity_id
_entity_poly.type
_entity_poly.pdbx_seq_one_letter_code
_entity_poly.pdbx_strand_id
1 'polypeptide(L)' 'VEARGTGGLNVWVPVPDETRAVVSLLHAGWGAAPGARFRLGAPPGVRITVSPLSPDDLGPLADAVAEAVRPPRGVRYG' A
#
# COMPACT_ATOMS: atom_id res chain seq x y z
N VAL A 1 -3.84 6.70 -7.21
CA VAL A 1 -3.98 5.29 -6.78
C VAL A 1 -5.44 5.06 -6.43
N GLU A 2 -6.10 4.05 -7.00
CA GLU A 2 -7.48 3.71 -6.62
C GLU A 2 -7.42 2.80 -5.37
N ALA A 3 -7.91 3.29 -4.24
CA ALA A 3 -7.97 2.57 -2.97
C ALA A 3 -9.43 2.41 -2.53
N ARG A 4 -9.76 1.30 -1.84
CA ARG A 4 -11.13 1.03 -1.37
C ARG A 4 -11.16 0.84 0.14
N GLY A 5 -12.04 1.58 0.81
CA GLY A 5 -12.32 1.45 2.24
C GLY A 5 -13.43 2.42 2.61
N THR A 6 -14.57 1.91 3.09
CA THR A 6 -15.76 2.72 3.41
C THR A 6 -15.85 3.11 4.88
N GLY A 7 -15.03 2.51 5.74
CA GLY A 7 -14.93 2.84 7.16
C GLY A 7 -13.47 3.05 7.54
N GLY A 8 -13.20 4.08 8.34
CA GLY A 8 -11.85 4.60 8.68
C GLY A 8 -10.90 3.62 9.38
N LEU A 9 -11.23 2.34 9.48
CA LEU A 9 -10.36 1.33 10.05
C LEU A 9 -9.23 0.95 9.08
N ASN A 10 -9.55 0.63 7.82
CA ASN A 10 -8.55 0.14 6.86
C ASN A 10 -8.92 0.47 5.42
N VAL A 11 -7.90 0.80 4.62
CA VAL A 11 -8.00 0.91 3.17
C VAL A 11 -7.26 -0.24 2.50
N TRP A 12 -7.81 -0.71 1.38
CA TRP A 12 -7.22 -1.71 0.49
C TRP A 12 -6.62 -1.03 -0.73
N VAL A 13 -5.35 -1.31 -1.01
CA VAL A 13 -4.63 -0.79 -2.17
C VAL A 13 -4.12 -1.96 -3.02
N PRO A 14 -4.57 -2.11 -4.28
CA PRO A 14 -4.02 -3.10 -5.20
C PRO A 14 -2.55 -2.81 -5.50
N VAL A 15 -1.70 -3.85 -5.46
CA VAL A 15 -0.27 -3.73 -5.78
C VAL A 15 0.20 -4.92 -6.62
N PRO A 16 1.21 -4.74 -7.48
CA PRO A 16 1.78 -5.85 -8.25
C PRO A 16 2.64 -6.80 -7.40
N ASP A 17 3.26 -6.29 -6.34
CA ASP A 17 4.12 -7.04 -5.40
C ASP A 17 3.84 -6.57 -3.97
N GLU A 18 3.23 -7.44 -3.16
CA GLU A 18 2.86 -7.13 -1.77
C GLU A 18 4.08 -6.94 -0.86
N THR A 19 5.14 -7.72 -1.08
CA THR A 19 6.34 -7.68 -0.22
C THR A 19 7.07 -6.36 -0.43
N ARG A 20 7.31 -6.00 -1.69
CA ARG A 20 7.95 -4.72 -2.05
C ARG A 20 7.14 -3.54 -1.53
N ALA A 21 5.81 -3.58 -1.70
CA ALA A 21 4.95 -2.50 -1.24
C ALA A 21 4.99 -2.34 0.29
N VAL A 22 4.91 -3.44 1.04
CA VAL A 22 5.00 -3.41 2.51
C VAL A 22 6.36 -2.90 2.98
N VAL A 23 7.47 -3.38 2.40
CA VAL A 23 8.81 -2.91 2.75
C VAL A 23 8.99 -1.42 2.44
N SER A 24 8.52 -0.95 1.28
CA SER A 24 8.60 0.46 0.90
C SER A 24 7.80 1.36 1.85
N LEU A 25 6.61 0.94 2.24
CA LEU A 25 5.77 1.70 3.19
C LEU A 25 6.39 1.72 4.58
N LEU A 26 6.94 0.59 5.06
CA LEU A 26 7.64 0.53 6.33
C LEU A 26 8.86 1.46 6.36
N HIS A 27 9.65 1.50 5.29
CA HIS A 27 10.78 2.44 5.17
C HIS A 27 10.33 3.91 5.16
N ALA A 28 9.15 4.19 4.61
CA ALA A 28 8.53 5.51 4.64
C ALA A 28 7.83 5.84 5.97
N GLY A 29 7.90 4.95 6.97
CA GLY A 29 7.32 5.15 8.30
C GLY A 29 5.86 4.71 8.46
N TRP A 30 5.29 4.05 7.45
CA TRP A 30 3.88 3.65 7.45
C TRP A 30 3.68 2.17 7.76
N GLY A 31 2.74 1.88 8.67
CA GLY A 31 2.31 0.51 8.96
C GLY A 31 1.43 -0.05 7.84
N ALA A 32 1.85 -1.15 7.22
CA ALA A 32 1.08 -1.86 6.20
C ALA A 32 1.15 -3.37 6.40
N ALA A 33 0.11 -4.07 5.93
CA ALA A 33 0.00 -5.52 6.01
C ALA A 33 -0.15 -6.15 4.62
N PRO A 34 0.54 -7.28 4.33
CA PRO A 34 0.27 -8.06 3.13
C PRO A 34 -1.18 -8.53 3.07
N GLY A 35 -1.76 -8.46 1.88
CA GLY A 35 -3.13 -8.86 1.60
C GLY A 35 -3.33 -10.36 1.48
N ALA A 36 -2.26 -11.13 1.26
CA ALA A 36 -2.28 -12.59 1.16
C ALA A 36 -3.07 -13.29 2.28
N ARG A 37 -3.02 -12.76 3.51
CA ARG A 37 -3.74 -13.31 4.67
C ARG A 37 -5.23 -12.93 4.75
N PHE A 38 -5.72 -12.05 3.88
CA PHE A 38 -7.09 -11.52 3.90
C PHE A 38 -7.86 -11.71 2.58
N ARG A 39 -7.25 -12.33 1.56
CA ARG A 39 -7.87 -12.54 0.24
C ARG A 39 -8.43 -13.95 0.08
N LEU A 40 -9.70 -14.05 -0.32
CA LEU A 40 -10.36 -15.27 -0.80
C LEU A 40 -10.58 -15.20 -2.32
N GLY A 41 -9.53 -14.84 -3.07
CA GLY A 41 -9.58 -14.73 -4.55
C GLY A 41 -9.43 -13.34 -5.15
N ALA A 42 -9.31 -12.28 -4.34
CA ALA A 42 -8.98 -10.93 -4.84
C ALA A 42 -7.55 -10.89 -5.44
N PRO A 43 -7.22 -9.98 -6.37
CA PRO A 43 -5.84 -9.72 -6.81
C PRO A 43 -4.92 -9.29 -5.64
N PRO A 44 -3.59 -9.33 -5.79
CA PRO A 44 -2.67 -8.91 -4.73
C PRO A 44 -2.90 -7.45 -4.30
N GLY A 45 -2.74 -7.20 -3.01
CA GLY A 45 -3.00 -5.88 -2.42
C GLY A 45 -2.44 -5.74 -1.02
N VAL A 46 -2.34 -4.51 -0.54
CA VAL A 46 -1.92 -4.20 0.84
C VAL A 46 -3.05 -3.56 1.61
N ARG A 47 -3.11 -3.87 2.91
CA ARG A 47 -4.03 -3.24 3.84
C ARG A 47 -3.29 -2.20 4.67
N ILE A 48 -3.82 -0.98 4.70
CA ILE A 48 -3.26 0.14 5.46
C ILE A 48 -4.29 0.57 6.50
N THR A 49 -3.86 0.69 7.76
CA THR A 49 -4.71 1.16 8.86
C THR A 49 -4.63 2.68 8.93
N VAL A 50 -5.74 3.35 8.67
CA VAL A 50 -5.82 4.83 8.58
C VAL A 50 -6.53 5.46 9.77
N SER A 51 -7.05 4.65 10.70
CA SER A 51 -7.78 5.15 11.87
C SER A 51 -7.00 6.07 12.81
N PRO A 52 -5.67 5.94 13.01
CA PRO A 52 -4.93 6.87 13.86
C PRO A 52 -4.42 8.11 13.10
N LEU A 53 -4.68 8.21 11.79
CA LEU A 53 -4.11 9.26 10.95
C LEU A 53 -4.95 10.53 10.99
N SER A 54 -4.28 11.67 11.04
CA SER A 54 -4.91 12.97 10.87
C SER A 54 -5.16 13.26 9.37
N PRO A 55 -6.03 14.23 9.02
CA PRO A 55 -6.19 14.65 7.63
C PRO A 55 -4.89 15.07 6.94
N ASP A 56 -3.95 15.64 7.70
CA ASP A 56 -2.66 16.12 7.19
C ASP A 56 -1.71 14.96 6.83
N ASP A 57 -1.91 13.78 7.43
CA ASP A 57 -1.14 12.57 7.14
C ASP A 57 -1.59 11.88 5.84
N LEU A 58 -2.81 12.18 5.36
CA LEU A 58 -3.41 11.48 4.21
C LEU A 58 -2.68 11.79 2.89
N GLY A 59 -2.22 13.03 2.70
CA GLY A 59 -1.43 13.42 1.53
C GLY A 59 -0.09 12.67 1.46
N PRO A 60 0.77 12.80 2.50
CA PRO A 60 2.02 12.07 2.59
C PRO A 60 1.86 10.54 2.47
N LEU A 61 0.81 9.97 3.06
CA LEU A 61 0.50 8.55 2.90
C LEU A 61 0.16 8.21 1.45
N ALA A 62 -0.67 9.01 0.78
CA ALA A 62 -1.05 8.78 -0.61
C ALA A 62 0.17 8.83 -1.54
N ASP A 63 1.11 9.74 -1.29
CA ASP A 63 2.37 9.83 -2.03
C ASP A 63 3.26 8.60 -1.79
N ALA A 64 3.42 8.18 -0.54
CA ALA A 64 4.17 6.98 -0.20
C ALA A 64 3.57 5.71 -0.84
N VAL A 65 2.23 5.62 -0.88
CA VAL A 65 1.52 4.54 -1.58
C VAL A 65 1.74 4.62 -3.09
N ALA A 66 1.68 5.81 -3.68
CA ALA A 66 1.93 5.99 -5.10
C ALA A 66 3.34 5.54 -5.50
N GLU A 67 4.36 5.84 -4.69
CA GLU A 67 5.72 5.35 -4.88
C GLU A 67 5.81 3.82 -4.73
N ALA A 68 5.16 3.26 -3.71
CA ALA A 68 5.19 1.82 -3.43
C ALA A 68 4.53 0.98 -4.54
N VAL A 69 3.50 1.51 -5.21
CA VAL A 69 2.78 0.84 -6.30
C VAL A 69 3.50 1.00 -7.66
N ARG A 70 4.45 1.94 -7.78
CA ARG A 70 5.18 2.10 -9.05
C ARG A 70 5.90 0.80 -9.40
N PRO A 71 5.74 0.32 -10.66
CA PRO A 71 6.48 -0.84 -11.11
C PRO A 71 7.98 -0.56 -10.97
N PRO A 72 8.78 -1.57 -10.58
CA PRO A 72 10.23 -1.41 -10.55
C PRO A 72 10.69 -0.90 -11.90
N ARG A 73 11.51 0.15 -11.91
CA ARG A 73 12.27 0.51 -13.11
C ARG A 73 13.10 -0.73 -13.45
N GLY A 74 12.71 -1.46 -14.49
CA GLY A 74 13.39 -2.69 -14.88
C GLY A 74 14.87 -2.40 -15.05
N VAL A 75 15.70 -3.02 -14.21
CA VAL A 75 17.14 -3.04 -14.46
C VAL A 75 17.29 -3.93 -15.69
N ARG A 76 17.63 -3.31 -16.84
CA ARG A 76 18.04 -4.06 -18.01
C ARG A 76 19.42 -4.62 -17.68
N TYR A 77 19.48 -5.91 -17.39
CA TYR A 77 20.74 -6.64 -17.46
C TYR A 77 21.05 -6.77 -18.95
N GLY A 78 21.99 -5.93 -19.41
CA GLY A 78 22.65 -6.08 -20.71
C GLY A 78 23.89 -6.95 -20.57
#